data_AF-A0A6I2R250-F1
#
_entry.id   AF-A0A6I2R250-F1
#
_cell.length_a   1.000
_cell.length_b   1.000
_cell.length_c   1.000
_cell.angle_alpha   90.00
_cell.angle_beta   90.00
_cell.angle_gamma   90.00
#
_symmetry.space_group_name_H-M   'P 1'
#
loop_
_entity.id
_entity.type
_entity.pdbx_description
1 polymer ?
#
loop_
_entity_poly.entity_id
_entity_poly.type
_entity_poly.pdbx_seq_one_letter_code
_entity_poly.pdbx_strand_id
1 'polypeptide(L)'
;MKMEPWLQTLLTILGTILASSGFWAYIQERSKRKAAENKHNNLETQMLIGLAHDRIIYLGMAYIERGYITQDEYENLYEYLYKPYEKLGGNGSAKRIMTEVDQLAIHKSTYNA
;
A
#
# COMPACT_ATOMS: atom_id res chain seq x y z
N MET A 1 -45.37 22.92 -21.90
CA MET A 1 -45.55 21.49 -21.59
C MET A 1 -46.11 21.42 -20.17
N LYS A 2 -47.37 21.00 -19.97
CA LYS A 2 -47.90 20.79 -18.61
C LYS A 2 -47.20 19.55 -18.05
N MET A 3 -46.50 19.72 -16.95
CA MET A 3 -45.85 18.60 -16.26
C MET A 3 -46.95 17.76 -15.61
N GLU A 4 -46.90 16.45 -15.78
CA GLU A 4 -47.89 15.55 -15.18
C GLU A 4 -47.91 15.72 -13.64
N PRO A 5 -49.09 15.85 -13.00
CA PRO A 5 -49.18 16.15 -11.56
C PRO A 5 -48.40 15.17 -10.67
N TRP A 6 -48.37 13.89 -11.03
CA TRP A 6 -47.63 12.86 -10.29
C TRP A 6 -46.11 13.05 -10.39
N LEU A 7 -45.60 13.54 -11.52
CA LEU A 7 -44.19 13.83 -11.74
C LEU A 7 -43.74 15.03 -10.89
N GLN A 8 -44.60 16.05 -10.74
CA GLN A 8 -44.35 17.18 -9.85
C GLN A 8 -44.28 16.75 -8.38
N THR A 9 -45.18 15.88 -7.95
CA THR A 9 -45.18 15.34 -6.58
C THR A 9 -43.90 14.55 -6.31
N LEU A 10 -43.47 13.69 -7.25
CA LEU A 10 -42.23 12.94 -7.14
C LEU A 10 -41.00 13.84 -7.02
N LEU A 11 -40.88 14.86 -7.88
CA LEU A 11 -39.77 15.82 -7.84
C LEU A 11 -39.75 16.62 -6.53
N THR A 12 -40.91 16.97 -6.00
CA THR A 12 -41.02 17.71 -4.73
C THR A 12 -40.55 16.84 -3.56
N ILE A 13 -40.93 15.56 -3.54
CA ILE A 13 -40.46 14.60 -2.52
C ILE A 13 -38.94 14.44 -2.59
N LEU A 14 -38.38 14.23 -3.79
CA LEU A 14 -36.93 14.11 -3.99
C LEU A 14 -36.19 15.39 -3.59
N GLY A 15 -36.71 16.56 -3.98
CA GLY A 15 -36.14 17.86 -3.61
C GLY A 15 -36.12 18.08 -2.11
N THR A 16 -37.17 17.65 -1.39
CA THR A 16 -37.25 17.76 0.07
C THR A 16 -36.21 16.88 0.77
N ILE A 17 -35.98 15.67 0.28
CA ILE A 17 -34.95 14.76 0.82
C ILE A 17 -33.55 15.34 0.60
N LEU A 18 -33.27 15.84 -0.61
CA LEU A 18 -31.98 16.44 -0.95
C LEU A 18 -31.73 17.78 -0.25
N ALA A 19 -32.77 18.54 0.10
CA ALA A 19 -32.67 19.77 0.88
C ALA A 19 -32.56 19.52 2.39
N SER A 20 -32.82 18.29 2.85
CA SER A 20 -32.78 17.95 4.27
C SER A 20 -31.35 18.06 4.82
N SER A 21 -31.19 18.81 5.90
CA SER A 21 -29.91 18.94 6.62
C SER A 21 -29.43 17.60 7.20
N GLY A 22 -30.37 16.73 7.60
CA GLY A 22 -30.06 15.39 8.10
C GLY A 22 -29.47 14.47 7.02
N PHE A 23 -29.93 14.62 5.78
CA PHE A 23 -29.40 13.86 4.63
C PHE A 23 -27.93 14.21 4.36
N TRP A 24 -27.59 15.50 4.33
CA TRP A 24 -26.21 15.95 4.15
C TRP A 24 -25.31 15.65 5.34
N ALA A 25 -25.83 15.76 6.57
CA ALA A 25 -25.09 15.37 7.77
C ALA A 25 -24.69 13.89 7.73
N TYR A 26 -25.60 13.00 7.30
CA TYR A 26 -25.31 11.58 7.13
C TYR A 26 -24.27 11.31 6.03
N ILE A 27 -24.39 11.96 4.86
CA ILE A 27 -23.39 11.83 3.77
C ILE A 27 -22.02 12.32 4.24
N GLN A 28 -21.96 13.47 4.90
CA GLN A 28 -20.71 14.04 5.40
C GLN A 28 -20.05 13.14 6.45
N GLU A 29 -20.84 12.59 7.38
CA GLU A 29 -20.33 11.66 8.39
C GLU A 29 -19.78 10.37 7.75
N ARG A 30 -20.49 9.81 6.77
CA ARG A 30 -20.00 8.66 6.01
C ARG A 30 -18.71 8.97 5.24
N SER A 31 -18.62 10.16 4.65
CA SER A 31 -17.41 10.63 3.96
C SER A 31 -16.22 10.77 4.92
N LYS A 32 -16.42 11.38 6.09
CA LYS A 32 -15.39 11.54 7.14
C LYS A 32 -14.87 10.19 7.62
N ARG A 33 -15.76 9.22 7.88
CA ARG A 33 -15.38 7.86 8.28
C ARG A 33 -14.50 7.17 7.23
N LYS A 34 -14.91 7.20 5.96
CA LYS A 34 -14.10 6.66 4.85
C LYS A 34 -12.76 7.36 4.72
N ALA A 35 -12.72 8.68 4.89
CA ALA A 35 -11.46 9.43 4.83
C ALA A 35 -10.53 9.06 5.99
N ALA A 36 -11.05 8.89 7.20
CA ALA A 36 -10.28 8.45 8.37
C ALA A 36 -9.75 7.01 8.19
N GLU A 37 -10.59 6.10 7.71
CA GLU A 37 -10.22 4.72 7.39
C GLU A 37 -9.13 4.67 6.30
N ASN A 38 -9.33 5.38 5.18
CA ASN A 38 -8.32 5.47 4.12
C ASN A 38 -7.00 6.08 4.63
N LYS A 39 -7.08 7.09 5.50
CA LYS A 39 -5.88 7.70 6.12
C LYS A 39 -5.16 6.69 7.00
N HIS A 40 -5.89 5.91 7.80
CA HIS A 40 -5.31 4.86 8.64
C HIS A 40 -4.62 3.80 7.79
N ASN A 41 -5.32 3.25 6.79
CA ASN A 41 -4.77 2.25 5.88
C ASN A 41 -3.52 2.77 5.15
N ASN A 42 -3.49 4.07 4.80
CA ASN A 42 -2.32 4.70 4.20
C ASN A 42 -1.14 4.78 5.19
N LEU A 43 -1.38 5.11 6.46
CA LEU A 43 -0.33 5.14 7.49
C LEU A 43 0.22 3.73 7.76
N GLU A 44 -0.63 2.72 7.87
CA GLU A 44 -0.21 1.32 8.02
C GLU A 44 0.62 0.87 6.81
N THR A 45 0.18 1.20 5.60
CA THR A 45 0.92 0.90 4.36
C THR A 45 2.29 1.58 4.36
N GLN A 46 2.36 2.87 4.73
CA GLN A 46 3.64 3.59 4.84
C GLN A 46 4.56 2.99 5.90
N MET A 47 4.02 2.57 7.05
CA MET A 47 4.80 1.90 8.08
C MET A 47 5.33 0.54 7.61
N LEU A 48 4.52 -0.26 6.92
CA LEU A 48 4.93 -1.53 6.33
C LEU A 48 6.03 -1.35 5.27
N ILE A 49 5.91 -0.34 4.40
CA ILE A 49 6.95 0.04 3.44
C ILE A 49 8.24 0.43 4.19
N GLY A 50 8.14 1.20 5.27
CA GLY A 50 9.27 1.60 6.10
C GLY A 50 9.99 0.41 6.75
N LEU A 51 9.24 -0.56 7.28
CA LEU A 51 9.79 -1.78 7.87
C LEU A 51 10.43 -2.69 6.82
N ALA A 52 9.79 -2.85 5.66
CA ALA A 52 10.37 -3.60 4.55
C ALA A 52 11.66 -2.95 4.06
N HIS A 53 11.68 -1.62 3.93
CA HIS A 53 12.89 -0.87 3.60
C HIS A 53 14.01 -1.13 4.61
N ASP A 54 13.76 -0.95 5.90
CA ASP A 54 14.75 -1.22 6.95
C ASP A 54 15.33 -2.63 6.84
N ARG A 55 14.46 -3.63 6.68
CA ARG A 55 14.88 -5.03 6.56
C ARG A 55 15.72 -5.31 5.32
N ILE A 56 15.35 -4.76 4.16
CA ILE A 56 16.10 -4.91 2.90
C ILE A 56 17.49 -4.29 3.04
N ILE A 57 17.58 -3.07 3.60
CA ILE A 57 18.85 -2.39 3.81
C ILE A 57 19.73 -3.20 4.77
N TYR A 58 19.19 -3.63 5.91
CA TYR A 58 19.94 -4.38 6.91
C TYR A 58 20.51 -5.69 6.35
N LEU A 59 19.67 -6.50 5.70
CA LEU A 59 20.10 -7.78 5.13
C LEU A 59 21.06 -7.58 3.95
N GLY A 60 20.72 -6.68 3.02
CA GLY A 60 21.55 -6.42 1.86
C GLY A 60 22.95 -5.95 2.25
N MET A 61 23.05 -5.00 3.20
CA MET A 61 24.35 -4.55 3.73
C MET A 61 25.12 -5.69 4.38
N ALA A 62 24.47 -6.54 5.17
CA ALA A 62 25.12 -7.68 5.81
C ALA A 62 25.69 -8.68 4.78
N TYR A 63 24.97 -8.93 3.68
CA TYR A 63 25.45 -9.81 2.61
C TYR A 63 26.56 -9.18 1.78
N ILE A 64 26.46 -7.87 1.51
CA ILE A 64 27.50 -7.10 0.81
C ILE A 64 28.80 -7.11 1.61
N GLU A 65 28.73 -6.83 2.93
CA GLU A 65 29.89 -6.89 3.83
C GLU A 65 30.48 -8.30 3.91
N ARG A 66 29.63 -9.34 3.92
CA ARG A 66 30.04 -10.74 3.90
C ARG A 66 30.67 -11.16 2.56
N GLY A 67 30.38 -10.45 1.46
CA GLY A 67 30.92 -10.71 0.13
C GLY A 67 30.28 -11.87 -0.64
N TYR A 68 29.27 -12.53 -0.07
CA TYR A 68 28.50 -13.59 -0.73
C TYR A 68 27.08 -13.69 -0.16
N ILE A 69 26.18 -14.25 -0.94
CA ILE A 69 24.80 -14.56 -0.56
C ILE A 69 24.47 -16.01 -0.89
N THR A 70 23.72 -16.72 -0.05
CA THR A 70 23.24 -18.06 -0.40
C THR A 70 21.99 -17.95 -1.28
N GLN A 71 21.68 -19.00 -2.04
CA GLN A 71 20.50 -19.03 -2.91
C GLN A 71 19.20 -18.69 -2.16
N ASP A 72 18.99 -19.29 -0.98
CA ASP A 72 17.77 -19.10 -0.20
C ASP A 72 17.71 -17.71 0.44
N GLU A 73 18.85 -17.14 0.85
CA GLU A 73 18.91 -15.76 1.34
C GLU A 73 18.59 -14.77 0.22
N TYR A 74 19.07 -15.03 -1.00
CA TYR A 74 18.76 -14.20 -2.17
C TYR A 74 17.28 -14.29 -2.52
N GLU A 75 16.70 -15.49 -2.56
CA GLU A 75 15.28 -15.67 -2.82
C GLU A 75 14.44 -14.94 -1.76
N ASN A 76 14.77 -15.11 -0.47
CA ASN A 76 14.09 -14.43 0.62
C ASN A 76 14.17 -12.90 0.51
N LEU A 77 15.36 -12.37 0.20
CA LEU A 77 15.58 -10.93 0.08
C LEU A 77 14.90 -10.35 -1.17
N TYR A 78 15.01 -11.01 -2.32
CA TYR A 78 14.52 -10.50 -3.59
C TYR A 78 13.02 -10.75 -3.79
N GLU A 79 12.58 -12.01 -3.74
CA GLU A 79 11.20 -12.39 -4.06
C GLU A 79 10.21 -11.99 -2.97
N TYR A 80 10.57 -12.15 -1.69
CA TYR A 80 9.64 -11.96 -0.58
C TYR A 80 9.74 -10.58 0.08
N LEU A 81 10.86 -9.87 -0.05
CA LEU A 81 11.01 -8.51 0.51
C LEU A 81 11.07 -7.44 -0.58
N TYR A 82 12.06 -7.48 -1.47
CA TYR A 82 12.31 -6.38 -2.42
C TYR A 82 11.21 -6.22 -3.47
N LYS A 83 10.79 -7.29 -4.13
CA LYS A 83 9.79 -7.24 -5.20
C LYS A 83 8.41 -6.72 -4.73
N PRO A 84 7.85 -7.16 -3.59
CA PRO A 84 6.62 -6.53 -3.08
C PRO A 84 6.85 -5.10 -2.61
N TYR A 85 8.00 -4.80 -2.00
CA TYR A 85 8.37 -3.45 -1.61
C TYR A 85 8.43 -2.48 -2.81
N GLU A 86 9.05 -2.86 -3.92
CA GLU A 86 9.14 -2.05 -5.14
C GLU A 86 7.75 -1.73 -5.70
N LYS A 87 6.86 -2.74 -5.75
CA LYS A 87 5.47 -2.57 -6.19
C LYS A 87 4.65 -1.63 -5.30
N LEU A 88 4.98 -1.53 -4.01
CA LEU A 88 4.33 -0.64 -3.04
C LEU A 88 4.85 0.81 -3.10
N GLY A 89 5.70 1.15 -4.06
CA GLY A 89 6.29 2.49 -4.19
C GLY A 89 7.65 2.61 -3.51
N GLY A 90 8.45 1.55 -3.59
CA GLY A 90 9.80 1.49 -3.04
C GLY A 90 10.72 2.64 -3.47
N ASN A 91 11.81 2.85 -2.73
CA ASN A 91 12.73 3.97 -2.94
C ASN A 91 14.01 3.57 -3.69
N GLY A 92 14.77 4.59 -4.13
CA GLY A 92 16.04 4.39 -4.84
C GLY A 92 17.16 3.78 -4.00
N SER A 93 17.11 3.90 -2.66
CA SER A 93 18.14 3.35 -1.78
C SER A 93 18.09 1.82 -1.72
N ALA A 94 16.90 1.23 -1.55
CA ALA A 94 16.74 -0.22 -1.57
C ALA A 94 17.11 -0.81 -2.93
N LYS A 95 16.76 -0.11 -4.03
CA LYS A 95 17.16 -0.52 -5.39
C LYS A 95 18.68 -0.54 -5.57
N ARG A 96 19.40 0.46 -5.03
CA ARG A 96 20.87 0.47 -5.05
C ARG A 96 21.45 -0.72 -4.29
N ILE A 97 20.94 -0.98 -3.08
CA ILE A 97 21.38 -2.14 -2.28
C ILE A 97 21.16 -3.44 -3.04
N MET A 98 19.99 -3.64 -3.66
CA MET A 98 19.77 -4.84 -4.46
C MET A 98 20.73 -4.95 -5.64
N THR A 99 21.03 -3.84 -6.33
CA THR A 99 22.00 -3.85 -7.42
C THR A 99 23.40 -4.29 -6.98
N GLU A 100 23.79 -3.97 -5.74
CA GLU A 100 25.05 -4.43 -5.14
C GLU A 100 24.97 -5.89 -4.71
N VAL A 101 23.84 -6.32 -4.13
CA VAL A 101 23.60 -7.74 -3.78
C VAL A 101 23.62 -8.64 -5.01
N ASP A 102 23.07 -8.20 -6.13
CA ASP A 102 23.01 -8.94 -7.40
C ASP A 102 24.41 -9.24 -7.98
N GLN A 103 25.44 -8.53 -7.51
CA GLN A 103 26.84 -8.74 -7.92
C GLN A 103 27.58 -9.76 -7.03
N LEU A 104 26.97 -10.20 -5.93
CA LEU A 104 27.61 -11.11 -4.99
C LEU A 104 27.67 -12.55 -5.54
N ALA A 105 28.69 -13.29 -5.10
CA ALA A 105 28.77 -14.71 -5.39
C ALA A 105 27.61 -15.47 -4.71
N ILE A 106 26.92 -16.32 -5.48
CA ILE A 106 25.83 -17.15 -4.96
C ILE A 106 26.38 -18.48 -4.45
N HIS A 107 26.20 -18.73 -3.16
CA HIS A 107 26.58 -19.97 -2.50
C HIS A 107 25.38 -20.92 -2.37
N LYS A 108 25.67 -22.22 -2.22
CA LYS A 108 24.62 -23.22 -1.94
C LYS A 108 23.91 -22.90 -0.63
N SER A 109 22.63 -23.27 -0.57
CA SER A 109 21.83 -23.14 0.64
C SER A 109 22.50 -23.79 1.84
N THR A 110 22.35 -23.15 3.00
CA THR A 110 22.78 -23.68 4.30
C THR A 110 21.66 -24.40 5.05
N TYR A 111 20.44 -24.41 4.51
CA TYR A 111 19.34 -25.20 5.07
C TYR A 111 19.56 -26.66 4.69
N ASN A 112 19.91 -27.47 5.69
CA ASN A 112 19.78 -28.91 5.57
C ASN A 112 18.27 -29.24 5.68
N ALA A 113 17.68 -29.67 4.57
CA ALA A 113 16.34 -30.26 4.57
C ALA A 113 16.30 -31.58 5.35
#